data_AF-A0A7X5QWC9-F1
#
_entry.id   AF-A0A7X5QWC9-F1
#
_cell.length_a   1.000
_cell.length_b   1.000
_cell.length_c   1.000
_cell.angle_alpha   90.00
_cell.angle_beta   90.00
_cell.angle_gamma   90.00
#
_symmetry.space_group_name_H-M   'P 1'
#
loop_
_entity.id
_entity.type
_entity.pdbx_description
1 polymer ?
#
loop_
_entity_poly.entity_id
_entity_poly.type
_entity_poly.pdbx_seq_one_letter_code
_entity_poly.pdbx_strand_id
1 'polypeptide(L)' 'MVTFVACAHAMLDPVTPEERVRTLEHRLLAQLPTLRALGVFDLFAVRDPALAALLADENEPSMT' A
#
# COMPACT_ATOMS: atom_id res chain seq x y z
N MET A 1 9.28 -4.23 -7.23
CA MET A 1 8.49 -4.90 -6.18
C MET A 1 9.18 -4.94 -4.82
N VAL A 2 10.48 -5.22 -4.72
CA VAL A 2 11.22 -5.30 -3.43
C VAL A 2 11.10 -4.02 -2.57
N THR A 3 10.95 -2.86 -3.21
CA THR A 3 10.86 -1.55 -2.55
C THR A 3 9.60 -1.37 -1.70
N PHE A 4 8.43 -1.84 -2.16
CA PHE A 4 7.17 -1.70 -1.41
C PHE A 4 7.20 -2.51 -0.11
N VAL A 5 7.61 -3.77 -0.21
CA VAL A 5 7.73 -4.68 0.92
C VAL A 5 8.76 -4.16 1.93
N ALA A 6 9.92 -3.70 1.46
CA ALA A 6 10.93 -3.10 2.33
C ALA A 6 10.43 -1.84 3.06
N CYS A 7 9.69 -0.97 2.38
CA CYS A 7 9.06 0.21 3.00
C CYS A 7 8.01 -0.18 4.03
N ALA A 8 7.15 -1.16 3.73
CA ALA A 8 6.14 -1.66 4.67
C ALA A 8 6.77 -2.26 5.93
N HIS A 9 7.81 -3.08 5.77
CA HIS A 9 8.54 -3.64 6.91
C HIS A 9 9.21 -2.57 7.77
N ALA A 10 9.80 -1.55 7.14
CA ALA A 10 10.38 -0.44 7.88
C ALA A 10 9.31 0.37 8.63
N MET A 11 8.11 0.55 8.09
CA MET A 11 7.01 1.23 8.81
C MET A 11 6.44 0.41 9.98
N LEU A 12 6.52 -0.93 9.92
CA LEU A 12 6.10 -1.83 11.01
C LEU A 12 7.15 -1.98 12.12
N ASP A 13 8.38 -1.53 11.86
CA ASP A 13 9.47 -1.56 12.83
C ASP A 13 9.30 -0.43 13.86
N PRO A 14 9.12 -0.73 15.16
CA PRO A 14 8.92 0.27 16.21
C PRO A 14 10.14 1.17 16.43
N VAL A 15 11.30 0.82 15.89
CA VAL A 15 12.53 1.61 15.98
C VAL A 15 12.62 2.65 14.84
N THR A 16 11.71 2.60 13.86
CA THR A 16 11.70 3.55 12.75
C THR A 16 11.19 4.92 13.21
N PRO A 17 11.96 6.00 13.02
CA PRO A 17 11.54 7.34 13.42
C PRO A 17 10.35 7.84 12.58
N GLU A 18 9.43 8.57 13.22
CA GLU A 18 8.16 9.02 12.61
C GLU A 18 8.34 9.82 11.32
N GLU A 19 9.37 10.67 11.21
CA GLU A 19 9.71 11.40 9.98
C GLU A 19 10.06 10.46 8.82
N ARG A 20 10.73 9.34 9.12
CA ARG A 20 10.98 8.30 8.11
C ARG A 20 9.69 7.56 7.78
N VAL A 21 8.84 7.26 8.76
CA VAL A 21 7.53 6.61 8.52
C VAL A 21 6.70 7.45 7.55
N ARG A 22 6.56 8.76 7.75
CA ARG A 22 5.84 9.66 6.82
C ARG A 22 6.41 9.65 5.40
N THR A 23 7.73 9.64 5.29
CA THR A 23 8.41 9.62 3.97
C THR A 23 8.19 8.27 3.27
N LEU A 24 8.22 7.18 4.02
CA LEU A 24 7.97 5.82 3.51
C LEU A 24 6.51 5.64 3.13
N GLU A 25 5.57 6.14 3.93
CA GLU A 25 4.14 6.13 3.66
C GLU A 25 3.81 6.78 2.31
N HIS A 26 4.36 7.97 2.06
CA HIS A 26 4.16 8.68 0.80
C HIS A 26 4.68 7.88 -0.41
N ARG A 27 5.84 7.22 -0.25
CA ARG A 27 6.40 6.34 -1.28
C ARG A 27 5.57 5.07 -1.47
N LEU A 28 4.98 4.56 -0.41
CA LEU A 28 4.14 3.36 -0.43
C LEU A 28 2.84 3.63 -1.20
N LEU A 29 2.18 4.75 -0.91
CA LEU A 29 0.99 5.24 -1.60
C LEU A 29 1.25 5.51 -3.09
N ALA A 30 2.40 6.07 -3.44
CA ALA A 30 2.75 6.29 -4.84
C ALA A 30 2.93 4.99 -5.65
N GLN A 31 3.27 3.87 -5.01
CA GLN A 31 3.46 2.58 -5.68
C GLN A 31 2.21 1.70 -5.71
N LEU A 32 1.20 2.04 -4.91
CA LEU A 32 -0.07 1.31 -4.79
C LEU A 32 -0.81 1.15 -6.13
N PRO A 33 -0.96 2.19 -6.97
CA PRO A 33 -1.62 2.07 -8.27
C PRO A 33 -0.91 1.09 -9.21
N THR A 34 0.43 1.11 -9.23
CA THR A 34 1.22 0.18 -10.04
C THR A 34 1.08 -1.26 -9.56
N LEU A 35 1.08 -1.48 -8.24
CA LEU A 35 0.90 -2.82 -7.66
C LEU A 35 -0.50 -3.39 -7.90
N ARG A 36 -1.54 -2.53 -7.90
CA ARG A 36 -2.90 -2.90 -8.31
C ARG A 36 -2.95 -3.28 -9.79
N ALA A 37 -2.38 -2.46 -10.68
CA ALA A 37 -2.34 -2.76 -12.11
C ALA A 37 -1.58 -4.06 -12.44
N LEU A 38 -0.62 -4.44 -11.60
CA LEU A 38 0.11 -5.70 -11.70
C LEU A 38 -0.66 -6.91 -11.13
N GLY A 39 -1.83 -6.73 -10.52
CA GLY A 39 -2.63 -7.82 -9.93
C GLY A 39 -1.96 -8.50 -8.72
N VAL A 40 -0.99 -7.85 -8.08
CA VAL A 40 -0.23 -8.42 -6.96
C VAL A 40 -1.15 -8.71 -5.76
N PHE A 41 -2.16 -7.86 -5.57
CA PHE A 41 -3.19 -8.03 -4.54
C PHE A 41 -4.33 -8.98 -4.96
N ASP A 42 -4.46 -9.32 -6.24
CA ASP A 42 -5.40 -10.36 -6.70
C ASP A 42 -4.82 -11.76 -6.53
N LEU A 43 -3.48 -11.88 -6.54
CA LEU A 43 -2.80 -13.15 -6.30
C LEU A 43 -2.71 -13.53 -4.80
N PHE A 44 -2.77 -12.55 -3.91
CA PHE A 44 -2.75 -12.73 -2.46
C PHE A 44 -3.91 -11.96 -1.82
N ALA A 45 -4.84 -12.66 -1.16
CA ALA A 45 -5.95 -12.03 -0.47
C ALA A 45 -5.45 -10.96 0.53
N VAL A 46 -5.94 -9.73 0.38
CA VAL A 46 -5.66 -8.62 1.31
C VAL A 46 -6.21 -9.01 2.69
N ARG A 47 -5.32 -9.31 3.63
CA ARG A 47 -5.71 -9.80 4.98
C ARG A 47 -6.22 -8.70 5.90
N ASP A 48 -5.85 -7.45 5.64
CA ASP A 48 -6.27 -6.31 6.45
C ASP A 48 -7.59 -5.74 5.91
N PRO A 49 -8.66 -5.71 6.72
CA PRO A 49 -9.98 -5.28 6.27
C PRO A 49 -10.07 -3.78 5.97
N ALA A 50 -9.28 -2.94 6.67
CA ALA A 50 -9.28 -1.50 6.42
C ALA A 50 -8.56 -1.18 5.10
N LEU A 51 -7.47 -1.88 4.81
CA LEU A 51 -6.77 -1.78 3.55
C LEU A 51 -7.63 -2.31 2.38
N ALA A 52 -8.36 -3.41 2.58
CA ALA A 52 -9.29 -3.94 1.58
C ALA A 52 -10.40 -2.94 1.25
N ALA A 53 -10.95 -2.25 2.24
CA ALA A 53 -11.98 -1.22 2.04
C ALA A 53 -11.43 -0.01 1.26
N LEU A 54 -10.24 0.47 1.60
CA LEU A 54 -9.58 1.58 0.90
C LEU A 54 -9.26 1.23 -0.56
N LEU A 55 -8.89 -0.02 -0.84
CA LEU A 55 -8.65 -0.49 -2.20
C LEU A 55 -9.94 -0.57 -3.02
N ALA A 56 -11.06 -0.99 -2.40
CA ALA A 56 -12.36 -1.08 -3.04
C ALA A 56 -12.93 0.30 -3.41
N ASP A 57 -12.79 1.27 -2.51
CA ASP A 57 -13.27 2.66 -2.69
C ASP A 57 -12.60 3.34 -3.90
N GLU A 58 -11.30 3.11 -4.12
CA GLU A 58 -10.58 3.65 -5.28
C GLU A 58 -10.80 2.88 -6.58
N ASN A 59 -11.35 1.66 -6.54
CA ASN A 59 -11.59 0.83 -7.72
C ASN A 59 -13.03 0.95 -8.25
N GLU A 60 -13.87 1.76 -7.61
CA GLU A 60 -15.14 2.16 -8.22
C GLU A 60 -14.85 3.06 -9.42
N PRO A 61 -15.31 2.69 -10.63
CA PRO A 61 -15.17 3.57 -11.78
C PRO A 61 -15.99 4.83 -11.48
N SER A 62 -15.31 5.97 -11.38
CA SER A 62 -16.00 7.27 -11.34
C SER A 62 -16.75 7.42 -12.66
N MET A 63 -18.05 7.13 -12.63
CA MET A 63 -18.96 7.42 -13.73
C MET A 63 -19.26 8.92 -13.67
N THR A 64 -18.34 9.74 -14.18
CA THR A 64 -18.57 11.14 -14.56
C THR A 64 -17.80 11.48 -15.83
#